data_AF-A0AAW9VAX0-F1
#
_entry.id   AF-A0AAW9VAX0-F1
#
_cell.length_a   1.000
_cell.length_b   1.000
_cell.length_c   1.000
_cell.angle_alpha   90.00
_cell.angle_beta   90.00
_cell.angle_gamma   90.00
#
_symmetry.space_group_name_H-M   'P 1'
#
loop_
_entity.id
_entity.type
_entity.pdbx_description
1 polymer ?
#
loop_
_entity_poly.entity_id
_entity_poly.type
_entity_poly.pdbx_seq_one_letter_code
_entity_poly.pdbx_strand_id
1 'polypeptide(L)'
;MAQSEALLNTPSQLSLPLYLPDDETFASFYAGENEGLLSALKTAINQPHGSYIYYWSREGGGKSHLLHAACAELSEQGVAVGYVPLDKRAYFVPDVLEGMEHLSLVCIDNIQCIAGDEEWEMAIFNLYNRILEIGRTCLLITGDRPPRQIDLKLPDLASRLDWGQIYKLHPLSDEDKICALQLRASIRGFELPEDVCRFVLKRLDRKMGTLFDILNKLDHASIVAQRKMTIPFVKDILKL
;
A
#
# COMPACT_ATOMS: atom_id res chain seq x y z
N MET A 1 -38.05 -45.06 6.48
CA MET A 1 -38.28 -43.73 7.05
C MET A 1 -36.93 -43.26 7.58
N ALA A 2 -36.01 -42.71 6.79
CA ALA A 2 -36.05 -41.45 6.03
C ALA A 2 -36.33 -40.24 6.92
N GLN A 3 -35.28 -39.66 7.49
CA GLN A 3 -35.18 -38.22 7.76
C GLN A 3 -33.74 -37.79 7.48
N SER A 4 -33.57 -37.19 6.30
CA SER A 4 -32.45 -36.36 5.90
C SER A 4 -32.71 -34.95 6.43
N GLU A 5 -31.82 -34.39 7.23
CA GLU A 5 -31.76 -32.94 7.45
C GLU A 5 -30.49 -32.40 6.79
N ALA A 6 -30.74 -31.53 5.82
CA ALA A 6 -29.75 -30.87 5.00
C ALA A 6 -28.93 -29.89 5.85
N LEU A 7 -27.63 -30.13 5.93
CA LEU A 7 -26.66 -29.14 6.39
C LEU A 7 -26.63 -28.03 5.35
N LEU A 8 -27.12 -26.86 5.75
CA LEU A 8 -27.04 -25.61 5.01
C LEU A 8 -25.56 -25.32 4.70
N ASN A 9 -25.22 -25.42 3.41
CA ASN A 9 -23.97 -24.98 2.84
C ASN A 9 -23.89 -23.45 2.97
N THR A 10 -23.22 -22.96 4.01
CA THR A 10 -22.71 -21.58 4.02
C THR A 10 -21.63 -21.51 2.94
N PRO A 11 -21.70 -20.59 1.96
CA PRO A 11 -20.61 -20.41 1.02
C PRO A 11 -19.39 -19.97 1.83
N SER A 12 -18.40 -20.85 1.97
CA SER A 12 -17.09 -20.51 2.48
C SER A 12 -16.51 -19.48 1.53
N GLN A 13 -16.59 -18.21 1.93
CA GLN A 13 -15.94 -17.11 1.24
C GLN A 13 -14.46 -17.44 1.19
N LEU A 14 -13.98 -17.78 -0.01
CA LEU A 14 -12.56 -17.96 -0.27
C LEU A 14 -11.92 -16.61 0.00
N SER A 15 -11.20 -16.49 1.12
CA SER A 15 -10.27 -15.39 1.31
C SER A 15 -9.29 -15.47 0.16
N LEU A 16 -9.36 -14.51 -0.77
CA LEU A 16 -8.35 -14.40 -1.81
C LEU A 16 -7.04 -14.10 -1.06
N PRO A 17 -6.02 -15.01 -1.07
CA PRO A 17 -4.73 -14.66 -0.53
C PRO A 17 -4.11 -13.67 -1.50
N LEU A 18 -4.46 -12.39 -1.34
CA LEU A 18 -3.65 -11.31 -1.83
C LEU A 18 -2.34 -11.42 -1.05
N TYR A 19 -1.37 -12.10 -1.64
CA TYR A 19 0.02 -12.04 -1.18
C TYR A 19 0.47 -10.59 -1.34
N LEU A 20 0.37 -9.84 -0.24
CA LEU A 20 1.02 -8.55 -0.12
C LEU A 20 2.52 -8.79 -0.28
N PRO A 21 3.27 -7.89 -0.95
CA PRO A 21 4.72 -8.04 -1.04
C PRO A 21 5.32 -8.08 0.38
N ASP A 22 5.97 -9.19 0.74
CA ASP A 22 6.58 -9.39 2.07
C ASP A 22 7.71 -8.37 2.36
N ASP A 23 8.17 -7.64 1.35
CA ASP A 23 9.22 -6.65 1.44
C ASP A 23 8.70 -5.22 1.59
N GLU A 24 7.38 -5.01 1.67
CA GLU A 24 6.73 -3.71 1.85
C GLU A 24 6.23 -3.50 3.28
N THR A 25 7.17 -3.41 4.24
CA THR A 25 6.90 -3.17 5.66
C THR A 25 7.32 -1.76 6.10
N PHE A 26 6.95 -1.34 7.32
CA PHE A 26 7.42 -0.08 7.88
C PHE A 26 8.94 -0.05 8.06
N ALA A 27 9.57 -1.22 8.27
CA ALA A 27 11.02 -1.33 8.42
C ALA A 27 11.75 -1.10 7.08
N SER A 28 11.13 -1.47 5.95
CA SER A 28 11.69 -1.27 4.62
C SER A 28 11.31 0.07 3.97
N PHE A 29 10.50 0.90 4.65
CA PHE A 29 10.12 2.23 4.20
C PHE A 29 11.10 3.28 4.73
N TYR A 30 11.75 4.01 3.82
CA TYR A 30 12.62 5.12 4.20
C TYR A 30 11.79 6.39 4.41
N ALA A 31 11.87 6.98 5.60
CA ALA A 31 11.00 8.08 6.01
C ALA A 31 11.20 9.38 5.22
N GLY A 32 12.45 9.84 5.06
CA GLY A 32 12.74 11.18 4.53
C GLY A 32 11.94 12.26 5.27
N GLU A 33 11.26 13.13 4.53
CA GLU A 33 10.39 14.18 5.09
C GLU A 33 9.05 13.66 5.67
N ASN A 34 8.77 12.35 5.62
CA ASN A 34 7.45 11.78 5.93
C ASN A 34 7.33 11.23 7.37
N GLU A 35 8.22 11.58 8.28
CA GLU A 35 8.20 11.08 9.68
C GLU A 35 6.86 11.35 10.39
N GLY A 36 6.25 12.51 10.15
CA GLY A 36 4.96 12.87 10.73
C GLY A 36 3.83 11.95 10.26
N LEU A 37 3.79 11.61 8.97
CA LEU A 37 2.83 10.65 8.42
C LEU A 37 3.07 9.24 8.97
N LEU A 38 4.33 8.78 9.00
CA LEU A 38 4.68 7.47 9.52
C LEU A 38 4.28 7.29 10.98
N SER A 39 4.54 8.30 11.82
CA SER A 39 4.13 8.30 13.22
C SER A 39 2.60 8.25 13.36
N ALA A 40 1.89 9.04 12.55
CA ALA A 40 0.43 9.05 12.54
C ALA A 40 -0.16 7.69 12.12
N LEU A 41 0.37 7.07 11.06
CA LEU A 41 -0.07 5.75 10.59
C LEU A 41 0.17 4.66 11.65
N LYS A 42 1.38 4.58 12.20
CA LYS A 42 1.70 3.60 13.26
C LYS A 42 0.84 3.79 14.50
N THR A 43 0.53 5.04 14.85
CA THR A 43 -0.37 5.35 15.96
C THR A 43 -1.80 4.93 15.64
N ALA A 44 -2.30 5.25 14.45
CA ALA A 44 -3.68 4.99 14.03
C ALA A 44 -4.01 3.49 13.99
N ILE A 45 -3.10 2.65 13.50
CA ILE A 45 -3.34 1.19 13.40
C ILE A 45 -3.26 0.47 14.76
N ASN A 46 -2.56 1.03 15.74
CA ASN A 46 -2.40 0.45 17.06
C ASN A 46 -3.40 1.00 18.10
N GLN A 47 -4.24 1.95 17.72
CA GLN A 47 -5.26 2.50 18.60
C GLN A 47 -6.51 1.61 18.66
N PRO A 48 -7.16 1.49 19.83
CA PRO A 48 -8.35 0.65 20.00
C PRO A 48 -9.64 1.28 19.45
N HIS A 49 -9.58 2.52 18.95
CA HIS A 49 -10.71 3.25 18.40
C HIS A 49 -10.50 3.51 16.91
N GLY A 50 -11.61 3.60 16.18
CA GLY A 50 -11.59 3.90 14.75
C GLY A 50 -10.92 5.23 14.48
N SER A 51 -10.09 5.25 13.45
CA SER A 51 -9.36 6.41 12.97
C SER A 51 -9.46 6.49 11.46
N TYR A 52 -9.37 7.70 10.92
CA TYR A 52 -9.41 7.92 9.48
C TYR A 52 -8.24 8.81 9.06
N ILE A 53 -7.42 8.29 8.17
CA ILE A 53 -6.30 9.03 7.58
C ILE A 53 -6.41 8.95 6.06
N TYR A 54 -6.35 10.13 5.45
CA TYR A 54 -6.18 10.28 4.02
C TYR A 54 -4.75 10.73 3.73
N TYR A 55 -4.09 10.12 2.75
CA TYR A 55 -2.82 10.65 2.29
C TYR A 55 -2.65 10.54 0.78
N TRP A 56 -1.96 11.52 0.21
CA TRP A 56 -1.88 11.65 -1.24
C TRP A 56 -0.50 12.03 -1.72
N SER A 57 -0.19 11.64 -2.95
CA SER A 57 1.03 12.02 -3.66
C SER A 57 0.78 11.97 -5.15
N ARG A 58 1.25 13.00 -5.87
CA ARG A 58 1.12 13.11 -7.35
C ARG A 58 2.02 12.12 -8.08
N GLU A 59 3.13 11.73 -7.46
CA GLU A 59 4.13 10.84 -8.04
C GLU A 59 4.40 9.67 -7.10
N GLY A 60 5.32 8.78 -7.47
CA GLY A 60 5.64 7.56 -6.72
C GLY A 60 6.25 7.83 -5.35
N GLY A 61 5.41 8.18 -4.37
CA GLY A 61 5.80 8.42 -2.97
C GLY A 61 5.73 7.20 -2.06
N GLY A 62 5.37 6.03 -2.58
CA GLY A 62 5.21 4.81 -1.78
C GLY A 62 3.85 4.71 -1.08
N LYS A 63 2.77 5.22 -1.72
CA LYS A 63 1.41 5.17 -1.17
C LYS A 63 0.98 3.74 -0.85
N SER A 64 1.05 2.85 -1.85
CA SER A 64 0.72 1.44 -1.70
C SER A 64 1.64 0.73 -0.69
N HIS A 65 2.94 1.05 -0.67
CA HIS A 65 3.88 0.50 0.32
C HIS A 65 3.43 0.81 1.75
N LEU A 66 3.03 2.05 2.05
CA LEU A 66 2.55 2.38 3.40
C LEU A 66 1.24 1.64 3.77
N LEU A 67 0.33 1.43 2.82
CA LEU A 67 -0.86 0.60 3.06
C LEU A 67 -0.48 -0.86 3.32
N HIS A 68 0.42 -1.43 2.50
CA HIS A 68 0.90 -2.80 2.68
C HIS A 68 1.62 -2.97 4.02
N ALA A 69 2.43 -1.99 4.42
CA ALA A 69 3.11 -1.98 5.71
C ALA A 69 2.15 -1.98 6.89
N ALA A 70 1.07 -1.19 6.83
CA ALA A 70 0.02 -1.19 7.83
C ALA A 70 -0.73 -2.54 7.89
N CYS A 71 -1.04 -3.13 6.74
CA CYS A 71 -1.66 -4.45 6.66
C CYS A 71 -0.76 -5.56 7.20
N ALA A 72 0.53 -5.54 6.86
CA ALA A 72 1.52 -6.53 7.30
C ALA A 72 1.69 -6.51 8.83
N GLU A 73 1.86 -5.32 9.42
CA GLU A 73 2.03 -5.14 10.87
C GLU A 73 0.87 -5.76 11.68
N LEU A 74 -0.37 -5.54 11.24
CA LEU A 74 -1.54 -6.09 11.91
C LEU A 74 -1.77 -7.58 11.59
N SER A 75 -1.46 -8.00 10.36
CA SER A 75 -1.57 -9.41 9.96
C SER A 75 -0.62 -10.30 10.76
N GLU A 76 0.60 -9.82 11.04
CA GLU A 76 1.58 -10.50 11.91
C GLU A 76 1.07 -10.70 13.34
N GLN A 77 0.16 -9.82 13.81
CA GLN A 77 -0.51 -9.93 15.11
C GLN A 77 -1.75 -10.84 15.07
N GLY A 78 -2.07 -11.44 13.91
CA GLY A 78 -3.25 -12.28 13.71
C GLY A 78 -4.56 -11.49 13.60
N VAL A 79 -4.48 -10.18 13.33
CA VAL A 79 -5.64 -9.29 13.20
C VAL A 79 -6.13 -9.28 11.75
N ALA A 80 -7.45 -9.32 11.58
CA ALA A 80 -8.07 -9.29 10.25
C ALA A 80 -8.02 -7.87 9.64
N VAL A 81 -7.48 -7.79 8.42
CA VAL A 81 -7.32 -6.54 7.65
C VAL A 81 -7.85 -6.68 6.23
N GLY A 82 -8.24 -5.56 5.63
CA GLY A 82 -8.71 -5.49 4.24
C GLY A 82 -7.88 -4.50 3.42
N TYR A 83 -7.49 -4.90 2.21
CA TYR A 83 -6.81 -4.04 1.24
C TYR A 83 -7.55 -4.06 -0.10
N VAL A 84 -7.93 -2.88 -0.60
CA VAL A 84 -8.75 -2.71 -1.80
C VAL A 84 -8.01 -1.81 -2.81
N PRO A 85 -7.41 -2.38 -3.85
CA PRO A 85 -6.74 -1.63 -4.92
C PRO A 85 -7.74 -1.18 -6.01
N LEU A 86 -8.19 0.07 -5.99
CA LEU A 86 -9.23 0.57 -6.91
C LEU A 86 -8.76 0.75 -8.36
N ASP A 87 -7.46 0.74 -8.60
CA ASP A 87 -6.86 0.64 -9.94
C ASP A 87 -7.14 -0.74 -10.58
N LYS A 88 -7.37 -1.77 -9.76
CA LYS A 88 -7.72 -3.14 -10.18
C LYS A 88 -9.21 -3.45 -10.03
N ARG A 89 -10.06 -2.44 -9.82
CA ARG A 89 -11.51 -2.63 -9.62
C ARG A 89 -12.22 -3.37 -10.75
N ALA A 90 -11.65 -3.44 -11.95
CA ALA A 90 -12.21 -4.24 -13.04
C ALA A 90 -12.28 -5.76 -12.73
N TYR A 91 -11.55 -6.23 -11.71
CA TYR A 91 -11.49 -7.64 -11.33
C TYR A 91 -12.44 -8.01 -10.18
N PHE A 92 -13.17 -7.05 -9.60
CA PHE A 92 -14.07 -7.29 -8.47
C PHE A 92 -15.24 -6.28 -8.47
N VAL A 93 -16.27 -6.56 -7.67
CA VAL A 93 -17.48 -5.72 -7.60
C VAL A 93 -17.52 -4.92 -6.29
N PRO A 94 -18.26 -3.80 -6.22
CA PRO A 94 -18.35 -2.97 -5.02
C PRO A 94 -18.84 -3.72 -3.77
N ASP A 95 -19.60 -4.80 -3.92
CA ASP A 95 -20.07 -5.68 -2.84
C ASP A 95 -18.93 -6.29 -2.02
N VAL A 96 -17.70 -6.32 -2.55
CA VAL A 96 -16.51 -6.75 -1.78
C VAL A 96 -16.29 -5.90 -0.52
N LEU A 97 -16.83 -4.68 -0.48
CA LEU A 97 -16.72 -3.77 0.66
C LEU A 97 -17.71 -4.09 1.79
N GLU A 98 -18.67 -4.99 1.57
CA GLU A 98 -19.62 -5.39 2.60
C GLU A 98 -18.94 -6.22 3.71
N GLY A 99 -19.21 -5.87 4.97
CA GLY A 99 -18.62 -6.54 6.13
C GLY A 99 -17.18 -6.11 6.44
N MET A 100 -16.53 -5.32 5.58
CA MET A 100 -15.21 -4.76 5.86
C MET A 100 -15.23 -3.81 7.08
N GLU A 101 -16.38 -3.25 7.42
CA GLU A 101 -16.55 -2.46 8.63
C GLU A 101 -16.29 -3.23 9.94
N HIS A 102 -16.25 -4.57 9.91
CA HIS A 102 -15.90 -5.40 11.08
C HIS A 102 -14.41 -5.72 11.19
N LEU A 103 -13.60 -5.37 10.18
CA LEU A 103 -12.15 -5.53 10.21
C LEU A 103 -11.52 -4.48 11.11
N SER A 104 -10.30 -4.72 11.60
CA SER A 104 -9.59 -3.71 12.39
C SER A 104 -8.96 -2.62 11.53
N LEU A 105 -8.61 -2.95 10.28
CA LEU A 105 -8.03 -2.04 9.31
C LEU A 105 -8.63 -2.27 7.93
N VAL A 106 -9.02 -1.19 7.27
CA VAL A 106 -9.43 -1.16 5.87
C VAL A 106 -8.57 -0.14 5.12
N CYS A 107 -7.87 -0.61 4.10
CA CYS A 107 -6.99 0.17 3.24
C CYS A 107 -7.63 0.31 1.85
N ILE A 108 -7.95 1.53 1.43
CA ILE A 108 -8.44 1.84 0.08
C ILE A 108 -7.32 2.53 -0.69
N ASP A 109 -6.81 1.88 -1.73
CA ASP A 109 -5.74 2.42 -2.56
C ASP A 109 -6.30 3.07 -3.83
N ASN A 110 -5.71 4.21 -4.21
CA ASN A 110 -5.98 4.92 -5.46
C ASN A 110 -7.44 5.37 -5.65
N ILE A 111 -8.02 6.09 -4.68
CA ILE A 111 -9.42 6.56 -4.74
C ILE A 111 -9.76 7.37 -5.98
N GLN A 112 -8.79 8.06 -6.59
CA GLN A 112 -9.00 8.80 -7.84
C GLN A 112 -9.48 7.91 -9.00
N CYS A 113 -9.24 6.60 -8.94
CA CYS A 113 -9.62 5.68 -10.00
C CYS A 113 -11.13 5.53 -10.15
N ILE A 114 -11.92 5.81 -9.10
CA ILE A 114 -13.38 5.73 -9.12
C ILE A 114 -14.06 7.08 -9.38
N ALA A 115 -13.30 8.16 -9.62
CA ALA A 115 -13.89 9.46 -9.92
C ALA A 115 -14.77 9.39 -11.18
N GLY A 116 -16.06 9.71 -11.03
CA GLY A 116 -17.06 9.63 -12.09
C GLY A 116 -17.84 8.31 -12.14
N ASP A 117 -17.46 7.32 -11.34
CA ASP A 117 -18.06 5.98 -11.24
C ASP A 117 -19.03 5.95 -10.04
N GLU A 118 -20.29 6.27 -10.30
CA GLU A 118 -21.31 6.50 -9.26
C GLU A 118 -21.56 5.27 -8.37
N GLU A 119 -21.42 4.07 -8.93
CA GLU A 119 -21.61 2.83 -8.18
C GLU A 119 -20.50 2.66 -7.13
N TRP A 120 -19.25 2.85 -7.55
CA TRP A 120 -18.10 2.78 -6.65
C TRP A 120 -18.04 3.94 -5.66
N GLU A 121 -18.37 5.16 -6.08
CA GLU A 121 -18.44 6.32 -5.18
C GLU A 121 -19.47 6.09 -4.08
N MET A 122 -20.66 5.58 -4.42
CA MET A 122 -21.70 5.25 -3.45
C MET A 122 -21.26 4.13 -2.50
N ALA A 123 -20.60 3.09 -3.02
CA ALA A 123 -20.14 1.97 -2.19
C ALA A 123 -19.08 2.40 -1.16
N ILE A 124 -18.11 3.23 -1.56
CA ILE A 124 -17.11 3.78 -0.64
C ILE A 124 -17.76 4.73 0.38
N PHE A 125 -18.72 5.57 -0.05
CA PHE A 125 -19.47 6.43 0.86
C PHE A 125 -20.22 5.62 1.93
N ASN A 126 -20.89 4.55 1.53
CA ASN A 126 -21.60 3.66 2.45
C ASN A 126 -20.64 2.95 3.41
N LEU A 127 -19.50 2.44 2.91
CA LEU A 127 -18.46 1.86 3.75
C LEU A 127 -17.94 2.84 4.80
N TYR A 128 -17.68 4.09 4.41
CA TYR A 128 -17.23 5.15 5.32
C TYR A 128 -18.22 5.34 6.47
N ASN A 129 -19.51 5.47 6.16
CA ASN A 129 -20.55 5.67 7.17
C ASN A 129 -20.64 4.45 8.11
N ARG A 130 -20.63 3.22 7.59
CA ARG A 130 -20.64 1.99 8.41
C ARG A 130 -19.44 1.92 9.35
N ILE A 131 -18.23 2.22 8.86
CA ILE A 131 -17.01 2.26 9.69
C ILE A 131 -17.14 3.30 10.81
N LEU A 132 -17.65 4.50 10.49
CA LEU A 132 -17.83 5.57 11.45
C LEU A 132 -18.86 5.20 12.53
N GLU A 133 -19.95 4.54 12.14
CA GLU A 133 -21.00 4.07 13.07
C GLU A 133 -20.49 3.00 14.03
N ILE A 134 -19.67 2.05 13.56
CA ILE A 134 -19.05 1.03 14.42
C ILE A 134 -17.97 1.63 15.33
N GLY A 135 -17.18 2.57 14.81
CA GLY A 135 -16.21 3.34 15.61
C GLY A 135 -14.99 2.57 16.09
N ARG A 136 -14.72 1.37 15.56
CA ARG A 136 -13.56 0.52 15.94
C ARG A 136 -12.56 0.30 14.81
N THR A 137 -12.93 0.60 13.58
CA THR A 137 -12.17 0.25 12.38
C THR A 137 -11.29 1.42 11.95
N CYS A 138 -10.00 1.16 11.73
CA CYS A 138 -9.08 2.12 11.13
C CYS A 138 -9.29 2.13 9.61
N LEU A 139 -9.48 3.32 9.02
CA LEU A 139 -9.65 3.51 7.60
C LEU A 139 -8.50 4.35 7.04
N LEU A 140 -7.72 3.75 6.14
CA LEU A 140 -6.65 4.42 5.43
C LEU A 140 -7.04 4.55 3.95
N ILE A 141 -7.03 5.76 3.42
CA ILE A 141 -7.36 6.01 2.02
C ILE A 141 -6.22 6.77 1.35
N THR A 142 -5.86 6.35 0.14
CA THR A 142 -4.85 7.03 -0.66
C THR A 142 -5.42 7.66 -1.92
N GLY A 143 -4.78 8.74 -2.38
CA GLY A 143 -5.07 9.32 -3.68
C GLY A 143 -3.88 9.96 -4.38
N ASP A 144 -4.08 10.45 -5.60
CA ASP A 144 -3.07 11.21 -6.36
C ASP A 144 -3.03 12.71 -6.00
N ARG A 145 -4.08 13.21 -5.34
CA ARG A 145 -4.29 14.62 -5.02
C ARG A 145 -5.10 14.79 -3.71
N PRO A 146 -5.21 16.00 -3.14
CA PRO A 146 -6.08 16.25 -2.00
C PRO A 146 -7.54 15.87 -2.30
N PRO A 147 -8.35 15.50 -1.29
CA PRO A 147 -9.76 15.11 -1.48
C PRO A 147 -10.56 16.12 -2.31
N ARG A 148 -10.39 17.42 -2.03
CA ARG A 148 -11.07 18.53 -2.72
C ARG A 148 -10.73 18.67 -4.21
N GLN A 149 -9.66 18.03 -4.68
CA GLN A 149 -9.23 18.09 -6.08
C GLN A 149 -9.62 16.83 -6.87
N ILE A 150 -10.19 15.82 -6.22
CA ILE A 150 -10.70 14.64 -6.89
C ILE A 150 -12.09 14.99 -7.41
N ASP A 151 -12.27 14.85 -8.73
CA ASP A 151 -13.52 15.17 -9.43
C ASP A 151 -14.58 14.09 -9.20
N LEU A 152 -14.92 13.85 -7.92
CA LEU A 152 -16.00 12.95 -7.51
C LEU A 152 -17.35 13.55 -7.90
N LYS A 153 -18.26 12.72 -8.39
CA LYS A 153 -19.63 13.15 -8.69
C LYS A 153 -20.47 13.29 -7.44
N LEU A 154 -20.21 12.50 -6.41
CA LEU A 154 -20.92 12.49 -5.14
C LEU A 154 -20.28 13.50 -4.17
N PRO A 155 -20.91 14.67 -3.92
CA PRO A 155 -20.32 15.71 -3.07
C PRO A 155 -20.18 15.29 -1.61
N ASP A 156 -21.07 14.40 -1.16
CA ASP A 156 -21.05 13.87 0.19
C ASP A 156 -19.79 13.03 0.44
N LEU A 157 -19.38 12.21 -0.53
CA LEU A 157 -18.13 11.46 -0.44
C LEU A 157 -16.92 12.40 -0.38
N ALA A 158 -16.88 13.42 -1.25
CA ALA A 158 -15.80 14.41 -1.23
C ALA A 158 -15.69 15.10 0.14
N SER A 159 -16.83 15.44 0.75
CA SER A 159 -16.89 16.05 2.09
C SER A 159 -16.39 15.10 3.18
N ARG A 160 -16.74 13.80 3.11
CA ARG A 160 -16.25 12.77 4.05
C ARG A 160 -14.75 12.57 3.93
N LEU A 161 -14.24 12.51 2.70
CA LEU A 161 -12.81 12.34 2.47
C LEU A 161 -12.00 13.51 3.05
N ASP A 162 -12.56 14.72 3.06
CA ASP A 162 -11.93 15.94 3.58
C ASP A 162 -12.06 16.13 5.11
N TRP A 163 -12.88 15.33 5.79
CA TRP A 163 -13.20 15.53 7.21
C TRP A 163 -12.11 15.04 8.18
N GLY A 164 -11.18 14.19 7.71
CA GLY A 164 -10.15 13.54 8.53
C GLY A 164 -8.78 14.20 8.53
N GLN A 165 -7.79 13.45 9.02
CA GLN A 165 -6.40 13.86 8.94
C GLN A 165 -5.89 13.63 7.51
N ILE A 166 -5.47 14.73 6.85
CA ILE A 166 -4.97 14.71 5.47
C ILE A 166 -3.48 14.97 5.48
N TYR A 167 -2.71 14.02 4.94
CA TYR A 167 -1.26 14.15 4.78
C TYR A 167 -0.88 14.21 3.31
N LYS A 168 0.08 15.05 2.99
CA LYS A 168 0.78 14.97 1.71
C LYS A 168 1.98 14.04 1.91
N LEU A 169 2.09 13.03 1.05
CA LEU A 169 3.24 12.13 1.01
C LEU A 169 4.27 12.67 0.02
N HIS A 170 5.44 13.00 0.55
CA HIS A 170 6.55 13.62 -0.15
C HIS A 170 7.38 12.52 -0.84
N PRO A 171 7.63 12.62 -2.16
CA PRO A 171 8.53 11.70 -2.83
C PRO A 171 9.96 11.86 -2.30
N LEU A 172 10.73 10.78 -2.33
CA LEU A 172 12.12 10.78 -1.89
C LEU A 172 12.99 11.64 -2.81
N SER A 173 13.92 12.40 -2.22
CA SER A 173 15.00 13.07 -2.96
C SER A 173 15.95 12.03 -3.57
N ASP A 174 16.77 12.40 -4.55
CA ASP A 174 17.69 11.43 -5.16
C ASP A 174 18.71 10.87 -4.14
N GLU A 175 19.09 11.63 -3.12
CA GLU A 175 19.93 11.13 -2.00
C GLU A 175 19.14 10.18 -1.09
N ASP A 176 17.88 10.50 -0.76
CA ASP A 176 17.02 9.60 0.02
C ASP A 176 16.73 8.29 -0.70
N LYS A 177 16.64 8.31 -2.04
CA LYS A 177 16.48 7.09 -2.85
C LYS A 177 17.69 6.17 -2.73
N ILE A 178 18.91 6.72 -2.66
CA ILE A 178 20.13 5.94 -2.42
C ILE A 178 20.01 5.25 -1.05
N CYS A 179 19.69 6.00 -0.01
CA CYS A 179 19.51 5.47 1.33
C CYS A 179 18.41 4.40 1.38
N ALA A 180 17.29 4.61 0.68
CA ALA A 180 16.19 3.66 0.61
C ALA A 180 16.58 2.34 -0.11
N LEU A 181 17.36 2.42 -1.18
CA LEU A 181 17.88 1.23 -1.88
C LEU A 181 18.85 0.45 -1.01
N GLN A 182 19.75 1.14 -0.30
CA GLN A 182 20.68 0.52 0.63
C GLN A 182 19.98 -0.13 1.82
N LEU A 183 18.95 0.54 2.37
CA LEU A 183 18.11 -0.01 3.43
C LEU A 183 17.46 -1.32 2.99
N ARG A 184 16.84 -1.35 1.80
CA ARG A 184 16.22 -2.57 1.25
C ARG A 184 17.23 -3.67 0.96
N ALA A 185 18.43 -3.34 0.47
CA ALA A 185 19.51 -4.31 0.28
C ALA A 185 19.93 -4.95 1.62
N SER A 186 20.13 -4.11 2.65
CA SER A 186 20.54 -4.54 3.99
C SER A 186 19.52 -5.48 4.63
N ILE A 187 18.22 -5.17 4.54
CA ILE A 187 17.14 -6.02 5.04
C ILE A 187 17.14 -7.40 4.36
N ARG A 188 17.56 -7.47 3.10
CA ARG A 188 17.68 -8.72 2.34
C ARG A 188 19.02 -9.45 2.56
N GLY A 189 19.91 -8.88 3.35
CA GLY A 189 21.18 -9.50 3.71
C GLY A 189 22.29 -9.30 2.69
N PHE A 190 22.20 -8.31 1.80
CA PHE A 190 23.31 -7.94 0.91
C PHE A 190 23.66 -6.46 0.98
N GLU A 191 24.93 -6.17 0.72
CA GLU A 191 25.42 -4.79 0.68
C GLU A 191 25.27 -4.24 -0.74
N LEU A 192 24.68 -3.05 -0.84
CA LEU A 192 24.59 -2.29 -2.08
C LEU A 192 25.50 -1.05 -1.99
N PRO A 193 26.66 -1.07 -2.65
CA PRO A 193 27.57 0.07 -2.64
C PRO A 193 26.92 1.35 -3.19
N GLU A 194 27.29 2.49 -2.62
CA GLU A 194 26.75 3.81 -2.98
C GLU A 194 27.04 4.19 -4.44
N ASP A 195 28.21 3.81 -4.96
CA ASP A 195 28.59 4.03 -6.36
C ASP A 195 27.69 3.24 -7.33
N VAL A 196 27.29 2.02 -6.94
CA VAL A 196 26.30 1.22 -7.68
C VAL A 196 24.92 1.89 -7.62
N CYS A 197 24.48 2.36 -6.43
CA CYS A 197 23.21 3.08 -6.29
C CYS A 197 23.14 4.31 -7.21
N ARG A 198 24.19 5.14 -7.18
CA ARG A 198 24.32 6.32 -8.04
C ARG A 198 24.35 5.95 -9.51
N PHE A 199 25.03 4.87 -9.87
CA PHE A 199 25.06 4.38 -11.25
C PHE A 199 23.65 3.99 -11.74
N VAL A 200 22.91 3.23 -10.93
CA VAL A 200 21.53 2.80 -11.21
C VAL A 200 20.62 4.02 -11.37
N LEU A 201 20.62 4.95 -10.43
CA LEU A 201 19.81 6.18 -10.48
C LEU A 201 20.12 7.09 -11.67
N LYS A 202 21.37 7.12 -12.13
CA LYS A 202 21.78 7.94 -13.27
C LYS A 202 21.39 7.32 -14.62
N ARG A 203 21.33 5.99 -14.70
CA ARG A 203 21.11 5.24 -15.96
C ARG A 203 19.66 4.81 -16.17
N LEU A 204 18.88 4.72 -15.12
CA LEU A 204 17.53 4.13 -15.14
C LEU A 204 16.46 5.17 -14.76
N ASP A 205 15.20 4.78 -14.93
CA ASP A 205 14.06 5.60 -14.49
C ASP A 205 14.15 5.82 -12.97
N ARG A 206 13.92 7.06 -12.54
CA ARG A 206 14.02 7.48 -11.13
C ARG A 206 12.80 7.11 -10.30
N LYS A 207 11.90 6.30 -10.85
CA LYS A 207 10.72 5.75 -10.17
C LYS A 207 11.12 4.61 -9.24
N MET A 208 10.74 4.72 -7.97
CA MET A 208 11.09 3.73 -6.95
C MET A 208 10.63 2.30 -7.28
N GLY A 209 9.45 2.12 -7.88
CA GLY A 209 8.98 0.79 -8.29
C GLY A 209 9.97 0.09 -9.22
N THR A 210 10.40 0.77 -10.29
CA THR A 210 11.40 0.24 -11.23
C THR A 210 12.74 -0.02 -10.56
N LEU A 211 13.16 0.87 -9.65
CA LEU A 211 14.44 0.72 -8.93
C LEU A 211 14.42 -0.52 -8.02
N PHE A 212 13.31 -0.79 -7.33
CA PHE A 212 13.16 -1.99 -6.51
C PHE A 212 13.05 -3.27 -7.34
N ASP A 213 12.37 -3.26 -8.48
CA ASP A 213 12.36 -4.41 -9.40
C ASP A 213 13.78 -4.75 -9.90
N ILE A 214 14.60 -3.74 -10.16
CA ILE A 214 15.99 -3.90 -10.56
C ILE A 214 16.82 -4.43 -9.39
N LEU A 215 16.59 -3.92 -8.18
CA LEU A 215 17.23 -4.43 -6.98
C LEU A 215 16.96 -5.93 -6.80
N ASN A 216 15.72 -6.38 -7.03
CA ASN A 216 15.33 -7.80 -6.99
C ASN A 216 16.13 -8.64 -7.99
N LYS A 217 16.25 -8.15 -9.23
CA LYS A 217 17.01 -8.82 -10.29
C LYS A 217 18.50 -8.91 -9.96
N LEU A 218 19.07 -7.83 -9.45
CA LEU A 218 20.49 -7.76 -9.09
C LEU A 218 20.81 -8.67 -7.91
N ASP A 219 19.95 -8.72 -6.90
CA ASP A 219 20.06 -9.61 -5.74
C ASP A 219 20.09 -11.09 -6.17
N HIS A 220 19.08 -11.52 -6.92
CA HIS A 220 19.03 -12.88 -7.47
C HIS A 220 20.27 -13.22 -8.31
N ALA A 221 20.70 -12.31 -9.19
CA ALA A 221 21.88 -12.53 -10.01
C ALA A 221 23.17 -12.61 -9.19
N SER A 222 23.30 -11.76 -8.16
CA SER A 222 24.44 -11.72 -7.24
C SER A 222 24.59 -13.04 -6.49
N ILE A 223 23.47 -13.59 -5.99
CA ILE A 223 23.41 -14.88 -5.29
C ILE A 223 23.83 -16.01 -6.25
N VAL A 224 23.25 -16.06 -7.45
CA VAL A 224 23.54 -17.12 -8.44
C VAL A 224 25.00 -17.08 -8.89
N ALA A 225 25.55 -15.89 -9.10
CA ALA A 225 26.94 -15.72 -9.54
C ALA A 225 27.96 -15.80 -8.39
N GLN A 226 27.51 -15.72 -7.13
CA GLN A 226 28.35 -15.50 -5.94
C GLN A 226 29.37 -14.38 -6.12
N ARG A 227 28.94 -13.26 -6.72
CA ARG A 227 29.78 -12.10 -7.01
C ARG A 227 29.39 -10.91 -6.16
N LYS A 228 30.36 -10.07 -5.83
CA LYS A 228 30.08 -8.78 -5.18
C LYS A 228 29.34 -7.84 -6.13
N MET A 229 28.42 -7.05 -5.57
CA MET A 229 27.69 -6.03 -6.29
C MET A 229 28.64 -4.91 -6.73
N THR A 230 28.95 -4.85 -8.03
CA THR A 230 29.89 -3.87 -8.61
C THR A 230 29.31 -3.29 -9.90
N ILE A 231 29.76 -2.10 -10.29
CA ILE A 231 29.27 -1.45 -11.53
C ILE A 231 29.42 -2.34 -12.77
N PRO A 232 30.56 -3.04 -13.02
CA PRO A 232 30.68 -3.94 -14.16
C PRO A 232 29.66 -5.09 -14.13
N PHE A 233 29.40 -5.64 -12.94
CA PHE A 233 28.39 -6.69 -12.77
C PHE A 233 26.98 -6.19 -13.08
N VAL A 234 26.62 -5.02 -12.57
CA VAL A 234 25.31 -4.40 -12.85
C VAL A 234 25.12 -4.15 -14.35
N LYS A 235 26.15 -3.70 -15.07
CA LYS A 235 26.11 -3.54 -16.53
C LYS A 235 25.86 -4.85 -17.27
N ASP A 236 26.53 -5.91 -16.84
CA ASP A 236 26.39 -7.25 -17.44
C ASP A 236 24.95 -7.78 -17.28
N ILE A 237 24.39 -7.68 -16.06
CA ILE A 237 23.04 -8.16 -15.76
C ILE A 237 21.95 -7.32 -16.46
N LEU A 238 22.10 -5.99 -16.46
CA LEU A 238 21.11 -5.08 -17.04
C LEU A 238 21.31 -4.85 -18.54
N LYS A 239 22.37 -5.42 -19.13
CA LYS A 239 22.75 -5.25 -20.54
C LYS A 239 22.89 -3.77 -20.93
N LEU A 240 23.58 -2.99 -20.09
CA LEU A 240 23.81 -1.54 -20.20
C LEU A 240 25.22 -1.16 -20.65
#